data_AF-A0A519QY22-F1
#
_entry.id   AF-A0A519QY22-F1
#
_cell.length_a   1.000
_cell.length_b   1.000
_cell.length_c   1.000
_cell.angle_alpha   90.00
_cell.angle_beta   90.00
_cell.angle_gamma   90.00
#
_symmetry.space_group_name_H-M   'P 1'
#
loop_
_entity.id
_entity.type
_entity.pdbx_description
1 polymer ?
#
loop_
_entity_poly.entity_id
_entity_poly.type
_entity_poly.pdbx_seq_one_letter_code
_entity_poly.pdbx_strand_id
1 'polypeptide(L)'
;MSKLNSFQKFVFIIIGLAVLGILVALITRPFRYSEHRYIYLIGVIITYLFWAISILWGFINAIFILQNDKLKLKIKILRSLFSLLPLLYIAIMMIIVTIYDPLENDIVLPSGEHISGEYRQNDSIN
;
A
#
# COMPACT_ATOMS: atom_id res chain seq x y z
N MET A 1 -17.44 -17.63 -24.97
CA MET A 1 -17.42 -16.73 -23.79
C MET A 1 -16.91 -17.53 -22.59
N SER A 2 -15.64 -17.40 -22.22
CA SER A 2 -15.05 -18.22 -21.14
C SER A 2 -15.68 -17.86 -19.80
N LYS A 3 -16.33 -18.83 -19.13
CA LYS A 3 -16.77 -18.67 -17.73
C LYS A 3 -15.53 -18.38 -16.87
N LEU A 4 -15.35 -17.12 -16.48
CA LEU A 4 -14.37 -16.75 -15.47
C LEU A 4 -14.68 -17.54 -14.19
N ASN A 5 -13.70 -18.33 -13.76
CA ASN A 5 -13.78 -19.11 -12.54
C ASN A 5 -13.93 -18.14 -11.35
N SER A 6 -14.75 -18.43 -10.35
CA SER A 6 -15.11 -17.46 -9.30
C SER A 6 -13.89 -16.81 -8.63
N PHE A 7 -12.81 -17.57 -8.41
CA PHE A 7 -11.54 -17.07 -7.87
C PHE A 7 -10.87 -15.98 -8.72
N GLN A 8 -11.08 -15.98 -10.04
CA GLN A 8 -10.54 -14.93 -10.91
C GLN A 8 -11.25 -13.60 -10.69
N LYS A 9 -12.57 -13.63 -10.43
CA LYS A 9 -13.33 -12.42 -10.14
C LYS A 9 -12.87 -11.80 -8.82
N PHE A 10 -12.55 -12.63 -7.84
CA PHE A 10 -12.03 -12.16 -6.54
C PHE A 10 -10.70 -11.42 -6.66
N VAL A 11 -9.79 -11.83 -7.55
CA VAL A 11 -8.52 -11.11 -7.76
C VAL A 11 -8.77 -9.65 -8.17
N PHE A 12 -9.70 -9.40 -9.09
CA PHE A 12 -10.05 -8.04 -9.50
C PHE A 12 -10.68 -7.23 -8.36
N ILE A 13 -11.51 -7.85 -7.53
CA ILE A 13 -12.10 -7.19 -6.35
C ILE A 13 -11.01 -6.80 -5.34
N ILE A 14 -10.07 -7.70 -5.06
CA ILE A 14 -8.95 -7.49 -4.15
C ILE A 14 -8.10 -6.29 -4.61
N ILE A 15 -7.72 -6.29 -5.89
CA ILE A 15 -6.94 -5.18 -6.48
C ILE A 15 -7.76 -3.89 -6.48
N GLY A 16 -9.04 -3.96 -6.85
CA GLY A 16 -9.94 -2.80 -6.85
C GLY A 16 -10.06 -2.15 -5.47
N LEU A 17 -10.14 -2.95 -4.41
CA LEU A 17 -10.13 -2.47 -3.02
C LEU A 17 -8.84 -1.70 -2.68
N ALA A 18 -7.67 -2.24 -3.05
CA ALA A 18 -6.40 -1.55 -2.81
C ALA A 18 -6.32 -0.21 -3.56
N VAL A 19 -6.74 -0.20 -4.83
CA VAL A 19 -6.80 1.03 -5.65
C VAL A 19 -7.76 2.05 -5.05
N LEU A 20 -8.94 1.63 -4.59
CA LEU A 20 -9.89 2.51 -3.89
C LEU A 20 -9.27 3.11 -2.62
N GLY A 21 -8.47 2.33 -1.88
CA GLY A 21 -7.75 2.83 -0.71
C GLY A 21 -6.81 3.98 -1.07
N ILE A 22 -6.04 3.83 -2.15
CA ILE A 22 -5.17 4.88 -2.67
C ILE A 22 -5.98 6.12 -3.09
N LEU A 23 -7.08 5.93 -3.80
CA LEU A 23 -7.93 7.04 -4.26
C LEU A 23 -8.53 7.82 -3.08
N VAL A 24 -9.02 7.13 -2.05
CA VAL A 24 -9.53 7.77 -0.83
C VAL A 24 -8.43 8.59 -0.15
N ALA A 25 -7.22 8.04 -0.02
CA ALA A 25 -6.08 8.76 0.54
C ALA A 25 -5.74 10.02 -0.26
N LEU A 26 -5.77 9.95 -1.60
CA LEU A 26 -5.48 11.09 -2.47
C LEU A 26 -6.54 12.18 -2.36
N ILE A 27 -7.83 11.82 -2.37
CA ILE A 27 -8.95 12.76 -2.26
C ILE A 27 -8.97 13.46 -0.90
N THR A 28 -8.60 12.74 0.17
CA THR A 28 -8.66 13.27 1.53
C THR A 28 -7.40 14.04 1.96
N ARG A 29 -6.29 13.91 1.22
CA ARG A 29 -5.00 14.57 1.49
C ARG A 29 -5.09 16.10 1.65
N PRO A 30 -5.86 16.86 0.84
CA PRO A 30 -5.94 18.33 0.98
C PRO A 30 -6.51 18.79 2.32
N PHE A 31 -7.31 17.94 2.99
CA PHE A 31 -7.93 18.27 4.27
C PHE A 31 -7.00 18.09 5.47
N ARG A 32 -5.74 17.67 5.26
CA ARG A 32 -4.79 17.39 6.35
C ARG A 32 -4.51 18.60 7.24
N TYR A 33 -4.43 19.79 6.66
CA TYR A 33 -4.10 21.05 7.34
C TYR A 33 -5.24 22.07 7.28
N SER A 34 -6.48 21.61 7.10
CA SER A 34 -7.65 22.49 7.08
C SER A 34 -8.51 22.32 8.34
N GLU A 35 -9.45 23.25 8.54
CA GLU A 35 -10.49 23.18 9.58
C GLU A 35 -11.32 21.88 9.51
N HIS A 36 -11.31 21.20 8.36
CA HIS A 36 -12.00 19.93 8.13
C HIS A 36 -11.09 18.71 8.28
N ARG A 37 -10.09 18.77 9.16
CA ARG A 37 -9.14 17.68 9.45
C ARG A 37 -9.82 16.33 9.76
N TYR A 38 -11.04 16.34 10.29
CA TYR A 38 -11.80 15.11 10.53
C TYR A 38 -12.05 14.30 9.24
N ILE A 39 -12.22 14.96 8.08
CA ILE A 39 -12.37 14.30 6.78
C ILE A 39 -11.11 13.51 6.42
N TYR A 40 -9.93 14.11 6.67
CA TYR A 40 -8.66 13.44 6.48
C TYR A 40 -8.52 12.22 7.39
N LEU A 41 -8.83 12.35 8.69
CA LEU A 41 -8.75 11.24 9.64
C LEU A 41 -9.67 10.08 9.28
N ILE A 42 -10.92 10.36 8.87
CA ILE A 42 -11.85 9.34 8.36
C ILE A 42 -11.29 8.69 7.10
N GLY A 43 -10.74 9.48 6.18
CA GLY A 43 -10.08 8.98 4.97
C GLY A 43 -8.94 8.02 5.26
N VAL A 44 -8.10 8.33 6.24
CA VAL A 44 -7.00 7.47 6.69
C VAL A 44 -7.54 6.14 7.24
N ILE A 45 -8.57 6.17 8.08
CA ILE A 45 -9.20 4.95 8.61
C ILE A 45 -9.76 4.07 7.49
N ILE A 46 -10.50 4.66 6.55
CA ILE A 46 -11.07 3.95 5.40
C ILE A 46 -9.96 3.35 4.53
N THR A 47 -8.89 4.11 4.30
CA THR A 47 -7.72 3.64 3.54
C THR A 47 -7.12 2.40 4.20
N TYR A 48 -6.85 2.44 5.51
CA TYR A 48 -6.31 1.29 6.22
C TYR A 48 -7.26 0.09 6.21
N LEU A 49 -8.57 0.33 6.34
CA LEU A 49 -9.56 -0.75 6.26
C LEU A 49 -9.54 -1.43 4.88
N PHE A 50 -9.48 -0.66 3.80
CA PHE A 50 -9.41 -1.21 2.44
C PHE A 50 -8.12 -1.99 2.21
N TRP A 51 -6.99 -1.50 2.69
CA TRP A 51 -5.73 -2.23 2.64
C TRP A 51 -5.78 -3.53 3.44
N ALA A 52 -6.27 -3.49 4.68
CA ALA A 52 -6.38 -4.68 5.54
C ALA A 52 -7.27 -5.76 4.89
N ILE A 53 -8.44 -5.37 4.39
CA ILE A 53 -9.38 -6.29 3.70
C ILE A 53 -8.72 -6.85 2.43
N SER A 54 -8.08 -6.00 1.63
CA SER A 54 -7.43 -6.41 0.38
C SER A 54 -6.30 -7.41 0.63
N ILE A 55 -5.45 -7.19 1.64
CA ILE A 55 -4.37 -8.11 2.01
C ILE A 55 -4.93 -9.44 2.51
N LEU A 56 -5.89 -9.39 3.43
CA LEU A 56 -6.44 -10.59 4.07
C LEU A 56 -7.15 -11.48 3.04
N TRP A 57 -8.01 -10.89 2.19
CA TRP A 57 -8.63 -11.62 1.09
C TRP A 57 -7.63 -12.04 0.01
N GLY A 58 -6.62 -11.21 -0.27
CA GLY A 58 -5.53 -11.52 -1.18
C GLY A 58 -4.79 -12.80 -0.79
N PHE A 59 -4.46 -12.92 0.50
CA PHE A 59 -3.80 -14.08 1.07
C PHE A 59 -4.71 -15.32 1.06
N ILE A 60 -5.94 -15.20 1.55
CA ILE A 60 -6.92 -16.31 1.55
C ILE A 60 -7.15 -16.84 0.13
N ASN A 61 -7.37 -15.95 -0.84
CA ASN A 61 -7.61 -16.32 -2.22
C ASN A 61 -6.36 -16.96 -2.87
N ALA A 62 -5.16 -16.51 -2.52
CA ALA A 62 -3.91 -17.13 -2.98
C ALA A 62 -3.78 -18.58 -2.49
N ILE A 63 -4.13 -18.87 -1.23
CA ILE A 63 -4.13 -20.24 -0.68
C ILE A 63 -5.11 -21.13 -1.45
N PHE A 64 -6.35 -20.66 -1.65
CA PHE A 64 -7.36 -21.42 -2.39
C PHE A 64 -6.94 -21.70 -3.85
N ILE A 65 -6.25 -20.77 -4.50
CA ILE A 65 -5.73 -20.97 -5.86
C ILE A 65 -4.64 -22.05 -5.89
N LEU A 66 -3.74 -22.07 -4.90
CA LEU A 66 -2.66 -23.07 -4.82
C LEU A 66 -3.21 -24.49 -4.59
N GLN A 67 -4.23 -24.62 -3.76
CA GLN A 67 -4.92 -25.89 -3.47
C GLN A 67 -5.78 -26.41 -4.64
N ASN A 68 -5.98 -25.65 -5.71
CA ASN A 68 -6.86 -26.05 -6.80
C ASN A 68 -6.18 -26.98 -7.81
N ASP A 69 -6.31 -28.29 -7.66
CA ASP A 69 -5.65 -29.31 -8.51
C ASP A 69 -6.03 -29.29 -9.99
N LYS A 70 -7.11 -28.61 -10.36
CA LYS A 70 -7.55 -28.50 -11.76
C LYS A 70 -6.72 -27.52 -12.58
N LEU A 71 -5.88 -26.69 -11.94
CA LEU A 71 -5.06 -25.68 -12.60
C LEU A 71 -3.63 -26.16 -12.82
N LYS A 72 -3.09 -25.90 -14.02
CA LYS A 72 -1.65 -26.08 -14.29
C LYS A 72 -0.82 -25.23 -13.33
N LEU A 73 0.30 -25.76 -12.83
CA LEU A 73 1.17 -25.10 -11.84
C LEU A 73 1.52 -23.65 -12.21
N LYS A 74 1.91 -23.41 -13.48
CA LYS A 74 2.23 -22.06 -13.99
C LYS A 74 1.08 -21.06 -13.79
N ILE A 75 -0.15 -21.51 -14.01
CA ILE A 75 -1.36 -20.68 -13.86
C ILE A 75 -1.68 -20.47 -12.38
N LYS A 76 -1.47 -21.48 -11.53
CA LYS A 76 -1.63 -21.33 -10.07
C LYS A 76 -0.72 -20.24 -9.55
N ILE A 77 0.58 -20.34 -9.83
CA ILE A 77 1.60 -19.39 -9.36
C ILE A 77 1.27 -17.97 -9.83
N LEU A 78 1.02 -17.79 -11.13
CA LEU A 78 0.71 -16.46 -11.69
C LEU A 78 -0.51 -15.83 -11.01
N ARG A 79 -1.57 -16.61 -10.76
CA ARG A 79 -2.81 -16.09 -10.16
C ARG A 79 -2.66 -15.82 -8.66
N SER A 80 -1.93 -16.66 -7.94
CA SER A 80 -1.60 -16.40 -6.54
C SER A 80 -0.76 -15.14 -6.40
N LEU A 81 0.18 -14.91 -7.33
CA LEU A 81 0.98 -13.68 -7.37
C LEU A 81 0.09 -12.43 -7.56
N PHE A 82 -0.85 -12.47 -8.50
CA PHE A 82 -1.80 -11.37 -8.69
C PHE A 82 -2.70 -11.14 -7.47
N SER A 83 -3.10 -12.21 -6.78
CA SER A 83 -3.90 -12.11 -5.54
C SER A 83 -3.10 -11.46 -4.40
N LEU A 84 -1.78 -11.66 -4.39
CA LEU A 84 -0.86 -11.10 -3.38
C LEU A 84 -0.31 -9.73 -3.78
N LEU A 85 -0.74 -9.15 -4.89
CA LEU A 85 -0.23 -7.87 -5.39
C LEU A 85 -0.34 -6.71 -4.37
N PRO A 86 -1.43 -6.56 -3.58
CA PRO A 86 -1.49 -5.56 -2.51
C PRO A 86 -0.42 -5.78 -1.43
N LEU A 87 -0.20 -7.03 -1.02
CA LEU A 87 0.82 -7.38 -0.03
C LEU A 87 2.22 -7.07 -0.57
N LEU A 88 2.50 -7.45 -1.82
CA LEU A 88 3.77 -7.17 -2.48
C LEU A 88 4.04 -5.67 -2.58
N TYR A 89 3.03 -4.86 -2.88
CA TYR A 89 3.16 -3.41 -2.91
C TYR A 89 3.61 -2.85 -1.55
N ILE A 90 2.98 -3.27 -0.45
CA ILE A 90 3.38 -2.83 0.90
C ILE A 90 4.79 -3.29 1.22
N ALA A 91 5.15 -4.54 0.91
CA ALA A 91 6.50 -5.05 1.15
C ALA A 91 7.56 -4.23 0.39
N ILE A 92 7.31 -3.92 -0.87
CA ILE A 92 8.20 -3.06 -1.68
C ILE A 92 8.30 -1.66 -1.07
N MET A 93 7.18 -1.05 -0.68
CA MET A 93 7.18 0.28 -0.07
C MET A 93 7.94 0.31 1.26
N MET A 94 7.80 -0.72 2.10
CA MET A 94 8.57 -0.86 3.34
C MET A 94 10.08 -0.98 3.07
N ILE A 95 10.46 -1.77 2.06
CA ILE A 95 11.86 -1.89 1.65
C ILE A 95 12.39 -0.54 1.15
N ILE A 96 11.64 0.16 0.29
CA ILE A 96 12.01 1.49 -0.20
C ILE A 96 12.19 2.45 0.97
N VAL A 97 11.26 2.51 1.92
CA VAL A 97 11.37 3.40 3.10
C VAL A 97 12.57 3.06 3.97
N THR A 98 12.95 1.78 4.05
CA THR A 98 14.11 1.35 4.86
C THR A 98 15.44 1.64 4.17
N ILE A 99 15.50 1.53 2.84
CA ILE A 99 16.71 1.82 2.06
C ILE A 99 16.88 3.33 1.86
N TYR A 100 15.78 4.01 1.61
CA TYR A 100 15.71 5.46 1.43
C TYR A 100 15.50 6.08 2.80
N ASP A 101 16.53 5.99 3.65
CA ASP A 101 16.50 6.63 4.96
C ASP A 101 16.87 8.12 4.82
N PRO A 102 15.92 9.08 4.92
CA PRO A 102 16.27 10.49 5.00
C PRO A 102 16.99 10.84 6.33
N LEU A 103 16.90 9.98 7.37
CA LEU A 103 17.44 10.28 8.71
C LEU A 103 18.97 10.22 8.79
N GLU A 104 19.65 9.63 7.81
CA GLU A 104 21.12 9.58 7.83
C GLU A 104 21.75 11.00 7.77
N ASN A 105 20.97 12.02 7.38
CA ASN A 105 21.40 13.42 7.31
C ASN A 105 20.69 14.36 8.31
N ASP A 106 19.86 13.84 9.23
CA ASP A 106 19.04 14.67 10.11
C ASP A 106 19.71 14.91 11.46
N ILE A 107 19.73 16.18 11.90
CA ILE A 107 20.20 16.53 13.25
C ILE A 107 19.02 16.38 14.20
N VAL A 108 19.19 15.54 15.22
CA VAL A 108 18.23 15.41 16.33
C VAL A 108 18.50 16.54 17.33
N LEU A 109 17.54 17.45 17.48
CA LEU A 109 17.59 18.49 18.50
C LEU A 109 17.43 17.89 19.91
N PRO A 110 17.93 18.55 20.98
CA PRO A 110 17.68 18.12 22.35
C PRO A 110 16.18 18.05 22.73
N SER A 111 15.32 18.74 21.97
CA SER A 111 13.86 18.69 22.06
C SER A 111 13.21 17.44 21.43
N GLY A 112 13.97 16.64 20.66
CA GLY A 112 13.47 15.48 19.91
C GLY A 112 12.94 15.79 18.51
N GLU A 113 13.06 17.03 18.05
CA GLU A 113 12.73 17.43 16.68
C GLU A 113 13.87 17.10 15.71
N HIS A 114 13.53 16.74 14.47
CA HIS A 114 14.49 16.41 13.42
C HIS A 114 14.56 17.56 12.40
N ILE A 115 15.76 18.08 12.14
CA ILE A 115 15.98 19.04 11.05
C ILE A 115 16.48 18.26 9.84
N SER A 116 15.75 18.34 8.72
CA SER A 116 16.13 17.61 7.52
C SER A 116 17.43 18.12 6.90
N GLY A 117 18.34 17.20 6.55
CA GLY A 117 19.64 17.53 5.93
C GLY A 117 19.55 18.33 4.62
N GLU A 118 18.39 18.32 3.95
CA GLU A 118 18.11 19.09 2.71
C GLU A 118 18.25 20.61 2.89
N TYR A 119 17.95 21.17 4.08
CA TYR A 119 18.10 22.61 4.32
C TYR A 119 19.56 23.08 4.28
N ARG A 120 20.51 22.17 4.54
CA ARG A 120 21.93 22.49 4.64
C ARG A 120 22.60 22.72 3.27
N GLN A 121 22.05 22.13 2.22
CA GLN A 121 22.61 22.28 0.87
C GLN A 121 22.28 23.65 0.26
N ASN A 122 21.21 24.30 0.70
CA ASN A 122 20.84 25.65 0.24
C ASN A 122 21.56 26.78 1.01
N ASP A 123 21.94 26.56 2.27
CA ASP A 123 22.62 27.57 3.09
C ASP A 123 24.16 27.61 2.88
N SER A 124 24.73 26.61 2.23
CA SER A 124 26.18 26.56 1.90
C SER A 124 26.52 27.16 0.53
N ILE A 125 25.54 27.72 -0.17
CA ILE A 125 25.68 28.35 -1.50
C ILE A 125 25.63 29.89 -1.42
N ASN A 126 25.48 30.49 -0.23
CA ASN A 126 25.56 31.94 -0.02
C ASN A 126 26.79 32.38 0.79
#